data_AF-A0A0Q2M6E2-F1
#
_entry.id   AF-A0A0Q2M6E2-F1
#
_cell.length_a   1.000
_cell.length_b   1.000
_cell.length_c   1.000
_cell.angle_alpha   90.00
_cell.angle_beta   90.00
_cell.angle_gamma   90.00
#
_symmetry.space_group_name_H-M   'P 1'
#
loop_
_entity.id
_entity.type
_entity.pdbx_description
1 polymer ?
#
loop_
_entity_poly.entity_id
_entity_poly.type
_entity_poly.pdbx_seq_one_letter_code
_entity_poly.pdbx_strand_id
1 'polypeptide(L)' 'MEHDTLPNLFIVGEPRSGTTSLYHYLNQHPEIFMSPIKEPNHFCTDLHRETLEFLKTLRKNFWCI' A
#
# COMPACT_ATOMS: atom_id res chain seq x y z
N MET A 1 2.60 -23.59 -15.28
CA MET A 1 2.22 -22.22 -15.65
C MET A 1 3.34 -21.33 -15.14
N GLU A 2 3.96 -20.56 -16.02
CA GLU A 2 5.00 -19.61 -15.64
C GLU A 2 4.36 -18.53 -14.77
N HIS A 3 4.73 -18.50 -13.48
CA HIS A 3 4.28 -17.44 -12.59
C HIS A 3 5.34 -16.34 -12.64
N ASP A 4 5.01 -15.26 -13.33
CA ASP A 4 5.80 -14.04 -13.31
C ASP A 4 5.83 -13.50 -11.87
N THR A 5 7.04 -13.24 -11.35
CA THR A 5 7.23 -12.77 -9.98
C THR A 5 6.92 -11.28 -9.81
N LEU A 6 6.67 -10.58 -10.91
CA LEU A 6 6.33 -9.18 -10.90
C LEU A 6 4.89 -8.94 -10.43
N PRO A 7 4.64 -7.89 -9.62
CA PRO A 7 3.28 -7.51 -9.27
C PRO A 7 2.46 -7.15 -10.52
N ASN A 8 1.26 -7.70 -10.63
CA ASN A 8 0.33 -7.45 -11.72
C ASN A 8 -0.78 -6.44 -11.37
N LEU A 9 -0.91 -6.08 -10.09
CA LEU A 9 -1.92 -5.16 -9.56
C LEU A 9 -1.26 -4.18 -8.59
N PHE A 10 -1.59 -2.90 -8.75
CA PHE A 10 -1.16 -1.82 -7.86
C PHE A 10 -2.36 -1.08 -7.29
N ILE A 11 -2.43 -0.99 -5.96
CA ILE A 11 -3.37 -0.11 -5.25
C ILE A 11 -2.65 1.23 -5.04
N VAL A 12 -2.82 2.15 -5.97
CA VAL A 12 -2.14 3.46 -5.92
C VAL A 12 -2.79 4.38 -4.89
N GLY A 13 -4.12 4.33 -4.76
CA GLY A 13 -4.90 5.01 -3.73
C GLY A 13 -4.71 6.53 -3.64
N GLU A 14 -5.38 7.09 -2.63
CA GLU A 14 -4.99 8.32 -1.91
C GLU A 14 -5.25 8.05 -0.42
N PRO A 15 -4.52 8.67 0.53
CA PRO A 15 -4.81 8.51 1.95
C PRO A 15 -6.30 8.73 2.27
N ARG A 16 -6.90 7.85 3.07
CA ARG A 16 -8.32 7.88 3.47
C ARG A 16 -9.34 7.54 2.37
N SER A 17 -8.92 7.03 1.22
CA SER A 17 -9.83 6.55 0.17
C SER A 17 -10.32 5.09 0.35
N GLY A 18 -10.12 4.50 1.53
CA GLY A 18 -10.53 3.11 1.81
C GLY A 18 -9.58 2.02 1.28
N THR A 19 -8.35 2.37 0.91
CA THR A 19 -7.32 1.43 0.42
C THR A 19 -6.99 0.33 1.44
N THR A 20 -7.09 0.63 2.74
CA THR A 20 -6.95 -0.34 3.83
C THR A 20 -8.01 -1.43 3.78
N SER A 21 -9.28 -1.06 3.65
CA SER A 21 -10.37 -2.04 3.56
C SER A 21 -10.23 -2.91 2.31
N LEU A 22 -9.91 -2.28 1.17
CA LEU A 22 -9.66 -2.98 -0.09
C LEU A 22 -8.49 -3.98 0.05
N TYR A 23 -7.39 -3.57 0.68
CA TYR A 23 -6.26 -4.45 0.97
C TYR A 23 -6.70 -5.69 1.76
N HIS A 24 -7.49 -5.51 2.82
CA HIS A 24 -7.97 -6.63 3.63
C HIS A 24 -8.92 -7.55 2.88
N TYR A 25 -9.81 -7.02 2.04
CA TYR A 25 -10.72 -7.84 1.24
C TYR A 25 -9.99 -8.67 0.19
N LEU A 26 -9.00 -8.08 -0.50
CA LEU A 26 -8.21 -8.80 -1.49
C LEU A 26 -7.31 -9.86 -0.85
N ASN A 27 -6.74 -9.56 0.33
CA ASN A 27 -5.89 -10.50 1.07
C ASN A 27 -6.64 -11.75 1.58
N GLN A 28 -7.97 -11.76 1.57
CA GLN A 28 -8.76 -12.94 1.93
C GLN A 28 -8.89 -13.93 0.77
N HIS A 29 -8.57 -13.52 -0.46
CA HIS A 29 -8.71 -14.38 -1.64
C HIS A 29 -7.50 -15.33 -1.75
N PRO A 30 -7.70 -16.66 -1.88
CA PRO A 30 -6.61 -17.65 -1.83
C PRO A 30 -5.61 -17.53 -3.01
N GLU A 31 -6.02 -16.94 -4.12
CA GLU A 31 -5.18 -16.75 -5.32
C GLU A 31 -4.50 -15.38 -5.37
N ILE A 32 -4.71 -14.52 -4.37
CA ILE A 32 -4.13 -13.18 -4.33
C ILE A 32 -3.05 -13.14 -3.26
N PHE A 33 -1.84 -12.80 -3.68
CA PHE A 33 -0.75 -12.49 -2.76
C PHE A 33 -0.63 -10.97 -2.61
N MET A 34 -0.78 -10.48 -1.37
CA MET A 34 -0.53 -9.07 -1.04
C MET A 34 0.88 -8.91 -0.46
N SER A 35 1.52 -7.78 -0.74
CA SER A 35 2.84 -7.45 -0.17
C SER A 35 2.79 -7.42 1.37
N PRO A 36 3.72 -8.09 2.07
CA PRO A 36 3.77 -8.07 3.55
C PRO A 36 4.07 -6.67 4.10
N ILE A 37 4.72 -5.82 3.30
CA ILE A 37 4.91 -4.41 3.61
C ILE A 37 3.78 -3.63 2.95
N LYS A 38 2.91 -3.05 3.78
CA LYS A 38 1.87 -2.14 3.33
C LYS A 38 2.51 -0.79 2.99
N GLU A 39 2.29 -0.33 1.76
CA GLU A 39 2.79 0.93 1.21
C GLU A 39 4.33 1.06 1.14
N PRO A 40 4.98 0.26 0.28
CA PRO A 40 6.44 0.27 0.15
C PRO A 40 7.00 1.54 -0.50
N ASN A 41 6.16 2.38 -1.14
CA ASN A 41 6.55 3.61 -1.84
C ASN A 41 7.71 3.42 -2.84
N HIS A 42 7.87 2.21 -3.39
CA HIS A 42 9.01 1.84 -4.25
C HIS A 42 9.13 2.72 -5.50
N PHE A 43 7.99 3.13 -6.07
CA PHE A 43 7.93 3.98 -7.26
C PHE A 43 7.84 5.49 -6.97
N CYS A 44 7.76 5.91 -5.70
CA CYS A 44 7.62 7.31 -5.30
C CYS A 44 8.99 7.99 -5.16
N THR A 45 9.73 8.12 -6.27
CA THR A 45 11.10 8.69 -6.28
C THR A 45 11.13 10.20 -6.09
N ASP A 46 9.99 10.86 -6.29
CA ASP A 46 9.77 12.30 -6.21
C ASP A 46 9.33 12.78 -4.82
N LEU A 47 8.98 11.86 -3.92
CA LEU A 47 8.64 12.20 -2.53
C LEU A 47 9.90 12.44 -1.68
N HIS A 48 10.03 13.66 -1.17
CA HIS A 48 11.08 13.99 -0.20
C HIS A 48 10.85 13.23 1.11
N ARG A 49 11.94 12.81 1.77
CA ARG A 49 11.88 12.07 3.05
C ARG A 49 11.04 12.80 4.10
N GLU A 50 11.13 14.12 4.15
CA GLU A 50 10.36 14.96 5.09
C GLU A 50 8.85 14.84 4.84
N THR A 51 8.43 14.83 3.57
CA THR A 51 7.03 14.60 3.19
C THR A 51 6.56 13.21 3.62
N LEU A 52 7.39 12.18 3.44
CA LEU A 52 7.08 10.82 3.88
C LEU A 52 6.93 10.74 5.40
N GLU A 53 7.84 11.35 6.16
CA GLU A 53 7.79 11.37 7.62
C GLU A 53 6.60 12.20 8.14
N PHE A 54 6.26 13.31 7.47
CA PHE A 54 5.07 14.09 7.76
C PHE A 54 3.79 13.28 7.54
N LEU A 55 3.66 12.61 6.38
CA LEU A 55 2.51 11.75 6.08
C LEU A 55 2.41 10.58 7.06
N LYS A 56 3.54 9.94 7.43
CA LYS A 56 3.58 8.92 8.48
C LYS A 56 3.20 9.46 9.87
N THR A 57 3.54 10.70 10.16
CA THR A 57 3.22 11.35 11.44
C THR A 57 1.73 11.71 11.51
N LEU A 58 1.16 12.24 10.42
CA LEU A 58 -0.28 12.43 10.29
C LEU A 58 -1.07 11.12 10.41
N ARG A 59 -0.48 9.99 9.97
CA ARG A 59 -1.07 8.64 10.13
C ARG A 59 -1.11 8.15 11.56
N LYS A 60 -0.15 8.51 12.42
CA LYS A 60 -0.12 8.02 13.82
C LYS A 60 -1.26 8.57 14.69
N ASN A 61 -1.82 9.73 14.34
CA ASN A 61 -2.86 10.39 15.12
C ASN A 61 -4.29 10.15 14.60
N PHE A 62 -4.44 9.42 13.49
CA PHE A 62 -5.74 9.04 12.93
C PHE A 62 -5.72 7.57 12.53
N TRP A 63 -6.28 6.76 13.43
CA TRP A 63 -6.40 5.31 13.33
C TRP A 63 -7.21 4.94 12.08
N CYS A 64 -6.54 4.57 10.98
CA CYS A 64 -6.99 3.65 9.92
C CYS A 64 -5.98 3.55 8.76
N ILE A 65 -4.71 3.17 8.96
CA ILE A 65 -3.91 2.62 7.85
C ILE A 65 -2.96 1.52 8.30
#